data_AF-A0A9E0J718-F1
#
_entry.id   AF-A0A9E0J718-F1
#
_cell.length_a   1.000
_cell.length_b   1.000
_cell.length_c   1.000
_cell.angle_alpha   90.00
_cell.angle_beta   90.00
_cell.angle_gamma   90.00
#
_symmetry.space_group_name_H-M   'P 1'
#
loop_
_entity.id
_entity.type
_entity.pdbx_description
1 polymer ?
#
loop_
_entity_poly.entity_id
_entity_poly.type
_entity_poly.pdbx_seq_one_letter_code
_entity_poly.pdbx_strand_id
1 'polypeptide(L)'
;MIVLAGLLALAACEETLKPPLHTGVCWRLAPAMNGARDFRPMSNSVPNLQACAIQLEGLRLKHRAPVTGAYQGQIIYVTKDEITAAASSKARRYPLFTPEQRMQVDKGLTEMMRQEGR
;
A
#
# COMPACT_ATOMS: atom_id res chain seq x y z
N MET A 1 -22.80 26.73 42.38
CA MET A 1 -21.40 26.31 42.16
C MET A 1 -21.34 25.50 40.88
N ILE A 2 -20.26 25.73 40.14
CA ILE A 2 -19.94 25.23 38.80
C ILE A 2 -19.71 23.71 38.83
N VAL A 3 -20.26 22.96 37.86
CA VAL A 3 -19.69 21.66 37.47
C VAL A 3 -19.23 21.79 36.02
N LEU A 4 -17.96 22.17 35.91
CA LEU A 4 -17.20 22.33 34.68
C LEU A 4 -16.67 20.95 34.26
N ALA A 5 -16.77 20.69 32.96
CA ALA A 5 -15.80 19.98 32.12
C ALA A 5 -15.37 18.55 32.48
N GLY A 6 -15.67 17.66 31.52
CA GLY A 6 -14.97 16.40 31.31
C GLY A 6 -15.03 15.94 29.85
N LEU A 7 -15.01 16.86 28.88
CA LEU A 7 -14.62 16.51 27.51
C LEU A 7 -13.10 16.60 27.43
N LEU A 8 -12.46 15.54 26.92
CA LEU A 8 -11.16 15.49 26.20
C LEU A 8 -10.26 14.34 26.69
N ALA A 9 -10.33 13.20 26.01
CA ALA A 9 -9.17 12.31 25.83
C ALA A 9 -9.37 11.38 24.60
N LEU A 10 -9.72 11.93 23.44
CA LEU A 10 -9.58 11.22 22.15
C LEU A 10 -8.23 11.55 21.50
N ALA A 11 -7.15 11.53 22.28
CA ALA A 11 -5.81 11.43 21.72
C ALA A 11 -5.56 9.98 21.28
N ALA A 12 -6.31 9.52 20.28
CA ALA A 12 -5.87 8.39 19.47
C ALA A 12 -4.63 8.89 18.71
N CYS A 13 -3.46 8.67 19.31
CA CYS A 13 -2.18 8.98 18.68
C CYS A 13 -2.09 8.10 17.44
N GLU A 14 -2.46 8.67 16.30
CA GLU A 14 -2.51 7.97 15.02
C GLU A 14 -1.07 7.56 14.65
N GLU A 15 -0.76 6.28 14.89
CA GLU A 15 0.57 5.72 14.70
C GLU A 15 0.98 5.90 13.24
N THR A 16 2.05 6.65 13.03
CA THR A 16 2.49 7.00 11.69
C THR A 16 3.16 5.77 11.08
N LEU A 17 2.54 5.20 10.03
CA LEU A 17 3.12 4.10 9.26
C LEU A 17 4.51 4.48 8.78
N LYS A 18 5.51 3.73 9.24
CA LYS A 18 6.92 3.92 8.86
C LYS A 18 7.30 2.88 7.80
N PRO A 19 7.41 3.26 6.51
CA PRO A 19 7.78 2.31 5.46
C PRO A 19 9.24 1.82 5.64
N PRO A 20 9.53 0.54 5.38
CA PRO A 20 10.90 0.02 5.44
C PRO A 20 11.80 0.66 4.37
N LEU A 21 13.07 0.87 4.72
CA LEU A 21 14.09 1.48 3.84
C LEU A 21 14.93 0.44 3.05
N HIS A 22 14.61 -0.84 3.18
CA HIS A 22 15.39 -1.92 2.57
C HIS A 22 15.38 -1.82 1.04
N THR A 23 16.56 -1.89 0.44
CA THR A 23 16.76 -1.76 -1.00
C THR A 23 16.28 -3.00 -1.74
N GLY A 24 15.52 -2.78 -2.82
CA GLY A 24 15.05 -3.84 -3.70
C GLY A 24 14.00 -4.77 -3.10
N VAL A 25 13.45 -4.48 -1.91
CA VAL A 25 12.42 -5.32 -1.29
C VAL A 25 11.05 -4.65 -1.44
N CYS A 26 10.11 -5.37 -2.02
CA CYS A 26 8.71 -4.97 -2.08
C CYS A 26 7.95 -5.55 -0.89
N TRP A 27 7.28 -4.69 -0.14
CA TRP A 27 6.58 -5.04 1.08
C TRP A 27 5.07 -4.92 0.87
N ARG A 28 4.29 -5.80 1.50
CA ARG A 28 2.84 -5.61 1.68
C ARG A 28 2.54 -5.33 3.14
N LEU A 29 1.59 -4.45 3.38
CA LEU A 29 1.04 -4.25 4.71
C LEU A 29 0.06 -5.39 5.00
N ALA A 30 0.26 -6.08 6.12
CA ALA A 30 -0.57 -7.20 6.54
C ALA A 30 -0.93 -7.05 8.02
N PRO A 31 -2.07 -7.60 8.46
CA PRO A 31 -2.35 -7.70 9.89
C PRO A 31 -1.27 -8.55 10.58
N ALA A 32 -0.81 -8.07 11.72
CA ALA A 32 0.03 -8.78 12.66
C ALA A 32 -0.83 -9.56 13.67
N MET A 33 -0.24 -10.51 14.38
CA MET A 33 -0.96 -11.37 15.33
C MET A 33 -1.50 -10.60 16.54
N ASN A 34 -0.87 -9.47 16.87
CA ASN A 34 -1.29 -8.56 17.94
C ASN A 34 -2.35 -7.53 17.49
N GLY A 35 -2.87 -7.64 16.26
CA GLY A 35 -3.84 -6.69 15.69
C GLY A 35 -3.21 -5.42 15.11
N ALA A 36 -1.90 -5.22 15.23
CA ALA A 36 -1.18 -4.13 14.54
C ALA A 36 -1.07 -4.40 13.03
N ARG A 37 -0.62 -3.41 12.26
CA ARG A 37 -0.34 -3.58 10.83
C ARG A 37 1.17 -3.51 10.60
N ASP A 38 1.72 -4.57 10.03
CA ASP A 38 3.16 -4.69 9.77
C ASP A 38 3.46 -4.88 8.30
N PHE A 39 4.58 -4.31 7.86
CA PHE A 39 5.11 -4.55 6.52
C PHE A 39 5.80 -5.91 6.47
N ARG A 40 5.28 -6.81 5.63
CA ARG A 40 5.86 -8.13 5.37
C ARG A 40 6.49 -8.16 3.98
N PRO A 41 7.70 -8.74 3.82
CA PRO A 41 8.33 -8.84 2.52
C PRO A 41 7.50 -9.76 1.62
N MET A 42 7.30 -9.33 0.38
CA MET A 42 6.56 -10.07 -0.64
C MET A 42 7.51 -10.59 -1.72
N SER A 43 8.42 -9.72 -2.17
CA SER A 43 9.39 -10.03 -3.23
C SER A 43 10.70 -9.29 -2.96
N ASN A 44 11.80 -9.93 -3.32
CA ASN A 44 13.14 -9.36 -3.29
C ASN A 44 13.61 -9.02 -4.71
N SER A 45 14.70 -8.24 -4.82
CA SER A 45 15.30 -7.83 -6.09
C SER A 45 14.34 -7.09 -7.03
N VAL A 46 13.38 -6.35 -6.48
CA VAL A 46 12.46 -5.52 -7.25
C VAL A 46 13.18 -4.25 -7.69
N PRO A 47 13.18 -3.89 -9.00
CA PRO A 47 14.09 -2.88 -9.53
C PRO A 47 13.73 -1.44 -9.16
N ASN A 48 12.44 -1.16 -8.92
CA ASN A 48 11.97 0.20 -8.65
C ASN A 48 10.57 0.19 -8.00
N LEU A 49 10.13 1.40 -7.61
CA LEU A 49 8.85 1.67 -6.97
C LEU A 49 7.65 1.21 -7.82
N GLN A 50 7.68 1.47 -9.12
CA GLN A 50 6.62 1.11 -10.06
C GLN A 50 6.47 -0.41 -10.18
N ALA A 51 7.58 -1.15 -10.24
CA ALA A 51 7.56 -2.61 -10.29
C ALA A 51 6.95 -3.21 -9.01
N CYS A 52 7.23 -2.65 -7.83
CA CYS A 52 6.56 -3.06 -6.59
C CYS A 52 5.06 -2.75 -6.65
N ALA A 53 4.68 -1.57 -7.13
CA ALA A 53 3.29 -1.17 -7.26
C ALA A 53 2.49 -2.09 -8.21
N ILE A 54 3.09 -2.54 -9.32
CA ILE A 54 2.48 -3.52 -10.24
C ILE A 54 2.21 -4.85 -9.53
N GLN A 55 3.15 -5.33 -8.71
CA GLN A 55 2.95 -6.58 -7.96
C GLN A 55 1.80 -6.44 -6.94
N LEU A 56 1.71 -5.30 -6.26
CA LEU A 56 0.61 -5.00 -5.33
C LEU A 56 -0.73 -4.86 -6.05
N GLU A 57 -0.75 -4.30 -7.28
CA GLU A 57 -1.94 -4.28 -8.14
C GLU A 57 -2.39 -5.69 -8.52
N GLY A 58 -1.44 -6.61 -8.76
CA GLY A 58 -1.73 -8.03 -8.95
C GLY A 58 -2.50 -8.62 -7.76
N LEU A 59 -2.07 -8.32 -6.53
CA LEU A 59 -2.80 -8.73 -5.32
C LEU A 59 -4.19 -8.06 -5.23
N ARG A 60 -4.30 -6.77 -5.56
CA ARG A 60 -5.58 -6.05 -5.54
C ARG A 60 -6.56 -6.67 -6.54
N LEU A 61 -6.12 -7.01 -7.74
CA LEU A 61 -6.93 -7.67 -8.77
C LEU A 61 -7.34 -9.08 -8.33
N LYS A 62 -6.41 -9.86 -7.79
CA LYS A 62 -6.66 -11.22 -7.29
C LYS A 62 -7.68 -11.26 -6.16
N HIS A 63 -7.57 -10.34 -5.20
CA HIS A 63 -8.42 -10.33 -4.00
C HIS A 63 -9.59 -9.35 -4.07
N ARG A 64 -9.66 -8.52 -5.12
CA ARG A 64 -10.64 -7.43 -5.31
C ARG A 64 -10.76 -6.48 -4.12
N ALA A 65 -9.67 -6.31 -3.37
CA ALA A 65 -9.61 -5.49 -2.17
C ALA A 65 -8.43 -4.51 -2.26
N PRO A 66 -8.53 -3.29 -1.70
CA PRO A 66 -7.41 -2.36 -1.64
C PRO A 66 -6.19 -2.99 -0.98
N VAL A 67 -5.01 -2.71 -1.51
CA VAL A 67 -3.74 -3.20 -0.99
C VAL A 67 -2.86 -2.01 -0.63
N THR A 68 -2.21 -2.09 0.53
CA THR A 68 -1.16 -1.14 0.91
C THR A 68 0.16 -1.89 0.96
N GLY A 69 1.23 -1.26 0.51
CA GLY A 69 2.57 -1.81 0.55
C GLY A 69 3.62 -0.73 0.73
N ALA A 70 4.87 -1.10 0.58
CA ALA A 70 5.98 -0.15 0.65
C ALA A 70 7.18 -0.60 -0.17
N TYR A 71 7.98 0.38 -0.58
CA TYR A 71 9.25 0.17 -1.27
C TYR A 71 10.20 1.33 -0.93
N GLN A 72 11.40 1.01 -0.42
CA GLN A 72 12.48 1.98 -0.13
C GLN A 72 12.01 3.29 0.53
N GLY A 73 11.24 3.19 1.62
CA GLY A 73 10.77 4.37 2.36
C GLY A 73 9.58 5.10 1.75
N GLN A 74 8.94 4.56 0.72
CA GLN A 74 7.66 5.04 0.20
C GLN A 74 6.55 4.05 0.55
N ILE A 75 5.41 4.54 1.01
CA ILE A 75 4.18 3.78 1.14
C ILE A 75 3.47 3.81 -0.21
N ILE A 76 3.02 2.65 -0.68
CA ILE A 76 2.24 2.49 -1.92
C ILE A 76 0.81 2.17 -1.54
N TYR A 77 -0.13 2.91 -2.08
CA TYR A 77 -1.57 2.69 -1.92
C TYR A 77 -2.16 2.29 -3.25
N VAL A 78 -2.80 1.12 -3.25
CA VAL A 78 -3.36 0.51 -4.44
C VAL A 78 -4.86 0.34 -4.22
N THR A 79 -5.65 1.23 -4.81
CA THR A 79 -7.12 1.22 -4.73
C THR A 79 -7.71 0.81 -6.08
N LYS A 80 -9.04 0.72 -6.17
CA LYS A 80 -9.71 0.48 -7.46
C LYS A 80 -9.46 1.64 -8.44
N ASP A 81 -9.29 2.86 -7.94
CA ASP A 81 -9.33 4.07 -8.75
C ASP A 81 -7.92 4.57 -9.10
N GLU A 82 -6.98 4.48 -8.15
CA GLU A 82 -5.60 4.94 -8.36
C GLU A 82 -4.52 4.02 -7.74
N ILE A 83 -3.30 4.21 -8.23
CA ILE A 83 -2.08 3.68 -7.61
C ILE A 83 -1.22 4.89 -7.27
N THR A 84 -1.05 5.14 -5.97
CA THR A 84 -0.33 6.32 -5.46
C THR A 84 0.79 5.94 -4.51
N ALA A 85 1.74 6.85 -4.32
CA ALA A 85 2.80 6.73 -3.32
C ALA A 85 2.91 7.97 -2.45
N ALA A 86 3.48 7.80 -1.26
CA ALA A 86 3.83 8.89 -0.35
C ALA A 86 5.01 8.50 0.56
N ALA A 87 5.75 9.48 1.05
CA ALA A 87 6.88 9.24 1.97
C ALA A 87 6.46 8.77 3.38
N SER A 88 5.22 9.04 3.78
CA SER A 88 4.63 8.61 5.05
C SER A 88 3.11 8.64 4.96
N SER A 89 2.41 8.13 5.98
CA SER A 89 0.93 8.14 6.01
C SER A 89 0.32 9.53 6.04
N LYS A 90 1.09 10.54 6.48
CA LYS A 90 0.65 11.94 6.58
C LYS A 90 1.13 12.81 5.42
N ALA A 91 2.01 12.28 4.57
CA ALA A 91 2.53 13.01 3.42
C ALA A 91 1.51 13.04 2.28
N ARG A 92 1.63 14.07 1.42
CA ARG A 92 0.82 14.18 0.20
C ARG A 92 1.13 12.99 -0.71
N ARG A 93 0.07 12.36 -1.22
CA ARG A 93 0.16 11.28 -2.19
C ARG A 93 0.34 11.82 -3.60
N TYR A 94 1.08 11.09 -4.43
CA TYR A 94 1.23 11.34 -5.86
C TYR A 94 0.95 10.08 -6.68
N PRO A 95 0.37 10.18 -7.88
CA PRO A 95 0.10 9.03 -8.73
C PRO A 95 1.39 8.42 -9.28
N LEU A 96 1.44 7.09 -9.35
CA LEU A 96 2.55 6.35 -9.97
C LEU A 96 2.34 6.06 -11.45
N PHE A 97 1.08 6.05 -11.90
CA PHE A 97 0.69 5.76 -13.27
C PHE A 97 -0.40 6.73 -13.72
N THR A 98 -0.42 7.07 -15.01
CA THR A 98 -1.60 7.68 -15.63
C THR A 98 -2.74 6.65 -15.76
N PRO A 99 -4.00 7.07 -15.97
CA PRO A 99 -5.09 6.14 -16.22
C PRO A 99 -4.81 5.17 -17.38
N GLU A 100 -4.22 5.67 -18.48
CA GLU A 100 -3.90 4.87 -19.66
C GLU A 100 -2.80 3.84 -19.36
N GLN A 101 -1.77 4.24 -18.62
CA GLN A 101 -0.70 3.33 -18.20
C GLN A 101 -1.24 2.23 -17.29
N ARG A 102 -2.09 2.59 -16.33
CA ARG A 102 -2.73 1.63 -15.42
C ARG A 102 -3.56 0.61 -16.20
N MET A 103 -4.33 1.05 -17.19
CA MET A 103 -5.11 0.12 -18.03
C MET A 103 -4.22 -0.94 -18.70
N GLN A 104 -3.00 -0.58 -19.14
CA GLN A 104 -2.07 -1.55 -19.72
C GLN A 104 -1.53 -2.52 -18.67
N VAL A 105 -1.20 -2.02 -17.48
CA VAL A 105 -0.80 -2.86 -16.33
C VAL A 105 -1.89 -3.87 -16.00
N ASP A 106 -3.14 -3.42 -15.85
CA ASP A 106 -4.27 -4.27 -15.47
C ASP A 106 -4.56 -5.34 -16.52
N LYS A 107 -4.49 -4.98 -17.81
CA LYS A 107 -4.61 -5.93 -18.93
C LYS A 107 -3.52 -6.99 -18.87
N GLY A 108 -2.26 -6.58 -18.72
CA GLY A 108 -1.12 -7.50 -18.63
C GLY A 108 -1.24 -8.45 -17.45
N LEU A 109 -1.55 -7.92 -16.26
CA LEU A 109 -1.76 -8.71 -15.04
C LEU A 109 -2.91 -9.71 -15.18
N THR A 110 -4.04 -9.29 -15.73
CA THR A 110 -5.22 -10.15 -15.92
C THR A 110 -4.93 -11.29 -16.89
N GLU A 111 -4.23 -11.00 -18.00
CA GLU A 111 -3.85 -12.01 -18.97
C GLU A 111 -2.87 -13.03 -18.39
N MET A 112 -1.87 -12.59 -17.62
CA MET A 112 -0.95 -13.50 -16.93
C MET A 112 -1.69 -14.42 -15.94
N MET A 113 -2.58 -13.88 -15.11
CA MET A 113 -3.35 -14.69 -14.14
C MET A 113 -4.25 -15.73 -14.85
N ARG A 114 -4.80 -15.40 -16.02
CA ARG A 114 -5.59 -16.33 -16.83
C ARG A 114 -4.73 -17.48 -17.36
N GLN A 115 -3.46 -17.23 -17.65
CA GLN A 115 -2.52 -18.24 -18.13
C GLN A 115 -2.01 -19.15 -16.99
N GLU A 116 -1.75 -18.60 -15.80
CA GLU A 116 -1.31 -19.38 -14.62
C GLU A 116 -2.39 -20.32 -14.06
N GLY A 117 -3.67 -20.03 -14.33
CA GLY A 117 -4.79 -20.89 -13.93
C GLY A 117 -5.10 -22.05 -14.89
N ARG A 118 -4.30 -22.25 -15.93
CA ARG A 118 -4.46 -23.29 -16.96
C ARG A 118 -3.41 -24.39 -16.80
#